data_AF-A0A1T4QEH9-F1
#
_entry.id   AF-A0A1T4QEH9-F1
#
_cell.length_a   1.000
_cell.length_b   1.000
_cell.length_c   1.000
_cell.angle_alpha   90.00
_cell.angle_beta   90.00
_cell.angle_gamma   90.00
#
_symmetry.space_group_name_H-M   'P 1'
#
loop_
_entity.id
_entity.type
_entity.pdbx_description
1 polymer ?
#
loop_
_entity_poly.entity_id
_entity_poly.type
_entity_poly.pdbx_seq_one_letter_code
_entity_poly.pdbx_strand_id
1 'polypeptide(L)'
;MLVFFNLFISDGNVLLEIWKIKITDLGLKTALINAIRFLLLYFGGMLISYTTTPGEMMKAISSFVSPLKKFSFPADDFVTVLLLALRFIPVISGEYNSICLAQKSRGARLEDKNPLKRVMAYTEVFIPLIVSSFRKADEISQSLESRCYGLGEKRTCLRKLRLKNSEKLFFVIYTIYILIIFIMGVKK
;
A
#
# COMPACT_ATOMS: atom_id res chain seq x y z
N MET A 1 -11.14 -3.14 18.92
CA MET A 1 -11.79 -2.15 19.81
C MET A 1 -13.30 -2.02 19.55
N LEU A 2 -13.77 -1.88 18.29
CA LEU A 2 -15.20 -1.80 17.94
C LEU A 2 -16.04 -3.05 18.33
N VAL A 3 -15.46 -4.25 18.27
CA VAL A 3 -16.13 -5.51 18.68
C VAL A 3 -16.51 -5.51 20.16
N PHE A 4 -15.64 -4.97 21.01
CA PHE A 4 -15.91 -4.85 22.44
C PHE A 4 -17.02 -3.85 22.70
N PHE A 5 -17.01 -2.69 22.03
CA PHE A 5 -18.03 -1.64 22.22
C PHE A 5 -19.44 -2.10 21.81
N ASN A 6 -19.55 -2.89 20.74
CA ASN A 6 -20.85 -3.42 20.27
C ASN A 6 -21.48 -4.41 21.27
N LEU A 7 -20.67 -5.04 22.11
CA LEU A 7 -21.12 -5.98 23.14
C LEU A 7 -21.82 -5.28 24.31
N PHE A 8 -21.60 -3.96 24.50
CA PHE A 8 -22.17 -3.18 25.61
C PHE A 8 -23.31 -2.24 25.21
N ILE A 9 -23.47 -1.91 23.92
CA ILE A 9 -24.48 -0.96 23.40
C ILE A 9 -25.33 -1.64 22.33
N SER A 10 -26.18 -2.56 22.77
CA SER A 10 -27.21 -3.16 21.91
C SER A 10 -28.45 -3.47 22.73
N ASP A 11 -29.57 -2.84 22.38
CA ASP A 11 -30.86 -3.03 23.03
C ASP A 11 -31.45 -4.39 22.65
N GLY A 12 -31.38 -5.35 23.57
CA GLY A 12 -31.89 -6.71 23.38
C GLY A 12 -32.09 -7.43 24.70
N ASN A 13 -32.59 -8.66 24.65
CA ASN A 13 -32.79 -9.49 25.84
C ASN A 13 -31.45 -9.69 26.57
N VAL A 14 -31.42 -9.31 27.85
CA VAL A 14 -30.24 -9.38 28.73
C VAL A 14 -30.05 -10.83 29.15
N LEU A 15 -28.93 -11.43 28.78
CA LEU A 15 -28.60 -12.82 29.14
C LEU A 15 -27.82 -12.89 30.45
N LEU A 16 -26.93 -11.92 30.69
CA LEU A 16 -26.09 -11.81 31.88
C LEU A 16 -25.90 -10.33 32.21
N GLU A 17 -26.18 -9.96 33.46
CA GLU A 17 -25.89 -8.63 34.01
C GLU A 17 -24.90 -8.77 35.16
N ILE A 18 -23.70 -8.22 34.98
CA ILE A 18 -22.70 -8.14 36.04
C ILE A 18 -22.38 -6.66 36.24
N TRP A 19 -22.88 -6.13 37.35
CA TRP A 19 -22.57 -4.85 38.00
C TRP A 19 -22.82 -3.53 37.22
N LYS A 20 -22.63 -3.50 35.90
CA LYS A 20 -22.99 -2.41 34.94
C LYS A 20 -22.86 -2.85 33.47
N ILE A 21 -22.44 -4.09 33.23
CA ILE A 21 -22.20 -4.69 31.92
C ILE A 21 -23.41 -5.56 31.59
N LYS A 22 -24.19 -5.16 30.58
CA LYS A 22 -25.29 -5.96 30.04
C LYS A 22 -24.83 -6.64 28.76
N ILE A 23 -24.76 -7.96 28.78
CA ILE A 23 -24.51 -8.75 27.57
C ILE A 23 -25.86 -9.11 26.98
N THR A 24 -26.19 -8.51 25.84
CA THR A 24 -27.44 -8.79 25.11
C THR A 24 -27.20 -9.80 24.00
N ASP A 25 -28.19 -10.65 23.68
CA ASP A 25 -28.08 -11.63 22.58
C ASP A 25 -27.76 -10.95 21.23
N LEU A 26 -28.37 -9.79 21.00
CA LEU A 26 -28.11 -8.95 19.83
C LEU A 26 -26.68 -8.38 19.83
N GLY A 27 -26.17 -7.94 20.98
CA GLY A 27 -24.79 -7.46 21.12
C GLY A 27 -23.77 -8.58 20.87
N LEU A 28 -24.04 -9.80 21.35
CA LEU A 28 -23.18 -10.95 21.15
C LEU A 28 -23.13 -11.38 19.66
N LYS A 29 -24.29 -11.49 18.99
CA LYS A 29 -24.36 -11.81 17.55
C LYS A 29 -23.65 -10.76 16.70
N THR A 30 -23.88 -9.49 16.99
CA THR A 30 -23.28 -8.39 16.21
C THR A 30 -21.77 -8.28 16.46
N ALA A 31 -21.31 -8.52 17.70
CA ALA A 31 -19.89 -8.62 18.02
C ALA A 31 -19.21 -9.79 17.27
N LEU A 32 -19.85 -10.97 17.25
CA LEU A 32 -19.33 -12.15 16.54
C LEU A 32 -19.21 -11.89 15.02
N ILE A 33 -20.26 -11.34 14.40
CA ILE A 33 -20.27 -11.01 12.97
C ILE A 33 -19.17 -10.00 12.63
N ASN A 34 -19.00 -8.96 13.45
CA ASN A 34 -17.93 -7.98 13.25
C ASN A 34 -16.54 -8.57 13.47
N ALA A 35 -16.36 -9.48 14.45
CA ALA A 35 -15.10 -10.16 14.67
C ALA A 35 -14.69 -11.00 13.44
N ILE A 36 -15.62 -11.79 12.91
CA ILE A 36 -15.41 -12.57 11.68
C ILE A 36 -15.10 -11.63 10.50
N ARG A 37 -15.80 -10.51 10.37
CA ARG A 37 -15.55 -9.52 9.30
C ARG A 37 -14.12 -8.96 9.37
N PHE A 38 -13.63 -8.57 10.54
CA PHE A 38 -12.25 -8.09 10.68
C PHE A 38 -11.23 -9.18 10.35
N LEU A 39 -11.49 -10.41 10.76
CA LEU A 39 -10.63 -11.55 10.47
C LEU A 39 -10.57 -11.81 8.96
N LEU A 40 -11.71 -11.78 8.26
CA LEU A 40 -11.77 -11.90 6.80
C LEU A 40 -11.02 -10.77 6.09
N LEU A 41 -11.16 -9.51 6.52
CA LEU A 41 -10.42 -8.38 5.94
C LEU A 41 -8.91 -8.52 6.14
N TYR A 42 -8.48 -8.97 7.33
CA TYR A 42 -7.08 -9.19 7.65
C TYR A 42 -6.46 -10.29 6.77
N PHE A 43 -7.09 -11.47 6.72
CA PHE A 43 -6.61 -12.56 5.88
C PHE A 43 -6.66 -12.22 4.39
N GLY A 44 -7.70 -11.52 3.94
CA GLY A 44 -7.79 -11.03 2.56
C GLY A 44 -6.63 -10.10 2.21
N GLY A 45 -6.29 -9.15 3.09
CA GLY A 45 -5.14 -8.27 2.91
C GLY A 45 -3.81 -9.02 2.90
N MET A 46 -3.63 -9.97 3.82
CA MET A 46 -2.42 -10.81 3.86
C MET A 46 -2.24 -11.65 2.60
N LEU A 47 -3.30 -12.23 2.05
CA LEU A 47 -3.22 -12.99 0.80
C LEU A 47 -2.69 -12.10 -0.32
N ILE A 48 -3.27 -10.90 -0.52
CA ILE A 48 -2.80 -9.96 -1.54
C ILE A 48 -1.33 -9.60 -1.33
N SER A 49 -0.92 -9.33 -0.08
CA SER A 49 0.46 -8.98 0.26
C SER A 49 1.45 -10.13 0.01
N TYR A 50 1.02 -11.38 0.18
CA TYR A 50 1.88 -12.56 0.02
C TYR A 50 1.95 -13.04 -1.42
N THR A 51 0.84 -12.97 -2.18
CA THR A 51 0.77 -13.49 -3.55
C THR A 51 1.20 -12.49 -4.61
N THR A 52 1.25 -11.19 -4.30
CA THR A 52 1.47 -10.14 -5.30
C THR A 52 2.82 -9.47 -5.14
N THR A 53 3.61 -9.41 -6.22
CA THR A 53 4.89 -8.70 -6.19
C THR A 53 4.68 -7.17 -6.31
N PRO A 54 5.58 -6.33 -5.76
CA PRO A 54 5.48 -4.86 -5.92
C PRO A 54 5.45 -4.42 -7.39
N GLY A 55 6.17 -5.15 -8.26
CA GLY A 55 6.19 -4.88 -9.70
C GLY A 55 4.87 -5.22 -10.41
N GLU A 56 4.06 -6.14 -9.88
CA GLU A 56 2.71 -6.43 -10.37
C GLU A 56 1.69 -5.44 -9.84
N MET A 57 1.78 -5.07 -8.56
CA MET A 57 0.99 -3.98 -7.98
C MET A 57 1.11 -2.70 -8.81
N MET A 58 2.32 -2.40 -9.28
CA MET A 58 2.54 -1.24 -10.14
C MET A 58 1.86 -1.29 -11.49
N LYS A 59 1.78 -2.46 -12.10
CA LYS A 59 1.02 -2.60 -13.35
C LYS A 59 -0.46 -2.39 -13.09
N ALA A 60 -0.97 -2.90 -11.97
CA ALA A 60 -2.36 -2.68 -11.59
C ALA A 60 -2.64 -1.18 -11.40
N ILE A 61 -1.76 -0.47 -10.68
CA ILE A 61 -1.84 1.00 -10.54
C ILE A 61 -1.80 1.69 -11.91
N SER A 62 -0.89 1.28 -12.80
CA SER A 62 -0.83 1.82 -14.17
C SER A 62 -2.15 1.62 -14.93
N SER A 63 -2.78 0.45 -14.80
CA SER A 63 -4.10 0.19 -15.39
C SER A 63 -5.17 1.11 -14.80
N PHE A 64 -5.15 1.37 -13.49
CA PHE A 64 -6.10 2.28 -12.81
C PHE A 64 -5.88 3.75 -13.15
N VAL A 65 -4.65 4.18 -13.43
CA VAL A 65 -4.33 5.56 -13.82
C VAL A 65 -4.55 5.78 -15.32
N SER A 66 -4.47 4.74 -16.15
CA SER A 66 -4.71 4.84 -17.59
C SER A 66 -6.05 5.49 -18.02
N PRO A 67 -7.22 5.26 -17.36
CA PRO A 67 -8.45 5.97 -17.70
C PRO A 67 -8.41 7.47 -17.42
N LEU A 68 -7.54 7.94 -16.51
CA LEU A 68 -7.40 9.37 -16.21
C LEU A 68 -6.80 10.15 -17.38
N LYS A 69 -6.20 9.48 -18.38
CA LYS A 69 -5.78 10.11 -19.65
C LYS A 69 -6.91 10.86 -20.34
N LYS A 70 -8.16 10.42 -20.16
CA LYS A 70 -9.35 11.09 -20.72
C LYS A 70 -9.60 12.47 -20.12
N PHE A 71 -9.08 12.73 -18.92
CA PHE A 71 -9.20 14.01 -18.21
C PHE A 71 -7.94 14.87 -18.37
N SER A 72 -7.18 14.69 -19.45
CA SER A 72 -5.92 15.41 -19.74
C SER A 72 -4.80 15.20 -18.70
N PHE A 73 -4.88 14.14 -17.90
CA PHE A 73 -3.83 13.79 -16.94
C PHE A 73 -2.68 13.05 -17.65
N PRO A 74 -1.40 13.42 -17.42
CA PRO A 74 -0.23 12.76 -18.01
C PRO A 74 0.07 11.40 -17.33
N ALA A 75 -0.83 10.43 -17.53
CA ALA A 75 -0.79 9.13 -16.86
C ALA A 75 0.50 8.34 -17.14
N ASP A 76 1.06 8.43 -18.36
CA ASP A 76 2.24 7.64 -18.73
C ASP A 76 3.52 8.13 -18.04
N ASP A 77 3.67 9.45 -17.88
CA ASP A 77 4.79 10.04 -17.14
C ASP A 77 4.66 9.74 -15.65
N PHE A 78 3.45 9.90 -15.10
CA PHE A 78 3.17 9.56 -13.70
C PHE A 78 3.52 8.10 -13.38
N VAL A 79 3.11 7.15 -14.23
CA VAL A 79 3.43 5.74 -14.07
C VAL A 79 4.93 5.50 -14.15
N THR A 80 5.65 6.21 -15.02
CA THR A 80 7.10 6.05 -15.14
C THR A 80 7.81 6.55 -13.89
N VAL A 81 7.45 7.74 -13.38
CA VAL A 81 8.02 8.27 -12.14
C VAL A 81 7.75 7.32 -10.98
N LEU A 82 6.53 6.79 -10.87
CA LEU A 82 6.17 5.85 -9.81
C LEU A 82 6.91 4.51 -9.92
N LEU A 83 7.11 3.99 -11.14
CA LEU A 83 7.92 2.78 -11.39
C LEU A 83 9.39 3.00 -11.03
N LEU A 84 9.94 4.16 -11.36
CA LEU A 84 11.31 4.51 -11.00
C LEU A 84 11.46 4.65 -9.50
N ALA A 85 10.50 5.31 -8.83
CA ALA A 85 10.51 5.48 -7.38
C ALA A 85 10.58 4.13 -6.65
N LEU A 86 9.78 3.14 -7.04
CA LEU A 86 9.82 1.81 -6.42
C LEU A 86 11.12 1.05 -6.69
N ARG A 87 11.74 1.23 -7.87
CA ARG A 87 13.07 0.68 -8.14
C ARG A 87 14.14 1.36 -7.28
N PHE A 88 13.93 2.62 -6.91
CA PHE A 88 14.84 3.38 -6.08
C PHE A 88 14.73 3.10 -4.59
N ILE A 89 13.59 2.64 -4.08
CA ILE A 89 13.45 2.25 -2.67
C ILE A 89 14.58 1.29 -2.20
N PRO A 90 14.84 0.14 -2.86
CA PRO A 90 15.90 -0.76 -2.41
C PRO A 90 17.30 -0.15 -2.55
N VAL A 91 17.54 0.67 -3.59
CA VAL A 91 18.82 1.34 -3.82
C VAL A 91 19.12 2.36 -2.72
N ILE A 92 18.14 3.22 -2.40
CA ILE A 92 18.25 4.24 -1.35
C ILE A 92 18.39 3.57 0.02
N SER A 93 17.68 2.47 0.27
CA SER A 93 17.81 1.70 1.52
C SER A 93 19.23 1.13 1.69
N GLY A 94 19.81 0.55 0.65
CA GLY A 94 21.20 0.05 0.69
C GLY A 94 22.22 1.15 0.94
N GLU A 95 22.03 2.30 0.30
CA GLU A 95 22.89 3.48 0.49
C GLU A 95 22.73 4.09 1.87
N TYR A 96 21.50 4.22 2.36
CA TYR A 96 21.20 4.65 3.73
C TYR A 96 21.95 3.79 4.75
N ASN A 97 21.91 2.46 4.60
CA ASN A 97 22.62 1.55 5.49
C ASN A 97 24.15 1.74 5.41
N SER A 98 24.68 1.93 4.20
CA SER A 98 26.12 2.17 3.99
C SER A 98 26.57 3.49 4.61
N ILE A 99 25.81 4.57 4.45
CA ILE A 99 26.10 5.88 5.05
C ILE A 99 25.99 5.79 6.58
N CYS A 100 24.97 5.10 7.10
CA CYS A 100 24.78 4.87 8.53
C CYS A 100 26.00 4.16 9.14
N LEU A 101 26.49 3.09 8.50
CA LEU A 101 27.69 2.38 8.94
C LEU A 101 28.94 3.26 8.87
N ALA A 102 29.12 4.03 7.79
CA ALA A 102 30.25 4.95 7.65
C ALA A 102 30.26 6.04 8.74
N GLN A 103 29.11 6.63 9.05
CA GLN A 103 29.01 7.66 10.09
C GLN A 103 29.19 7.07 11.49
N LYS A 104 28.70 5.85 11.76
CA LYS A 104 29.01 5.13 13.00
C LYS A 104 30.51 4.92 13.20
N SER A 105 31.23 4.53 12.14
CA SER A 105 32.69 4.40 12.17
C SER A 105 33.42 5.73 12.38
N ARG A 106 32.81 6.86 12.01
CA ARG A 106 33.32 8.22 12.27
C ARG A 106 32.95 8.76 13.66
N GLY A 107 32.25 7.97 14.47
CA GLY A 107 31.88 8.33 15.84
C GLY A 107 30.49 8.96 15.98
N ALA A 108 29.68 9.01 14.92
CA ALA A 108 28.31 9.51 14.99
C ALA A 108 27.45 8.62 15.90
N ARG A 109 26.82 9.22 16.92
CA ARG A 109 26.00 8.51 17.90
C ARG A 109 24.54 8.45 17.46
N LEU A 110 24.25 7.61 16.46
CA LEU A 110 22.90 7.42 15.93
C LEU A 110 21.91 6.74 16.91
N GLU A 111 22.44 6.12 17.96
CA GLU A 111 21.69 5.37 18.98
C GLU A 111 21.80 6.01 20.38
N ASP A 112 22.10 7.31 20.45
CA ASP A 112 22.17 8.02 21.73
C ASP A 112 20.80 8.08 22.44
N LYS A 113 20.79 8.07 23.77
CA LYS A 113 19.58 8.13 24.60
C LYS A 113 18.91 9.49 24.54
N ASN A 114 19.68 10.55 24.25
CA ASN A 114 19.13 11.90 24.12
C ASN A 114 18.53 12.12 22.72
N PRO A 115 17.21 12.35 22.59
CA PRO A 115 16.56 12.51 21.28
C PRO A 115 17.11 13.71 20.48
N LEU A 116 17.52 14.80 21.14
CA LEU A 116 18.10 15.97 20.47
C LEU A 116 19.45 15.63 19.83
N LYS A 117 20.32 14.95 20.56
CA LYS A 117 21.63 14.50 20.05
C LYS A 117 21.47 13.49 18.92
N ARG A 118 20.47 12.62 19.03
CA ARG A 118 20.13 11.64 18.01
C ARG A 118 19.66 12.29 16.71
N VAL A 119 18.79 13.29 16.78
CA VAL A 119 18.34 14.06 15.60
C VAL A 119 19.53 14.77 14.94
N MET A 120 20.39 15.42 15.73
CA MET A 120 21.61 16.05 15.21
C MET A 120 22.50 15.03 14.49
N ALA A 121 22.72 13.84 15.04
CA ALA A 121 23.50 12.79 14.40
C ALA A 121 22.88 12.28 13.08
N TYR A 122 21.55 12.23 12.97
CA TYR A 122 20.89 11.86 11.71
C TYR A 122 21.05 12.91 10.60
N THR A 123 21.31 14.18 10.92
CA THR A 123 21.57 15.21 9.90
C THR A 123 22.80 14.90 9.06
N GLU A 124 23.82 14.28 9.67
CA GLU A 124 25.06 13.84 9.00
C GLU A 124 24.86 12.68 8.03
N VAL A 125 23.78 11.90 8.21
CA VAL A 125 23.36 10.84 7.28
C VAL A 125 22.47 11.42 6.18
N PHE A 126 21.61 12.37 6.54
CA PHE A 126 20.60 12.94 5.67
C PHE A 126 21.19 13.78 4.53
N ILE A 127 22.19 14.63 4.84
CA ILE A 127 22.82 15.49 3.83
C ILE A 127 23.47 14.65 2.70
N PRO A 128 24.35 13.67 2.98
CA PRO A 128 24.91 12.82 1.93
C PRO A 128 23.86 12.04 1.14
N LEU A 129 22.80 11.56 1.80
CA LEU A 129 21.74 10.80 1.14
C LEU A 129 20.97 11.66 0.13
N ILE A 130 20.68 12.92 0.48
CA ILE A 130 20.03 13.88 -0.44
C ILE A 130 20.94 14.19 -1.62
N VAL A 131 22.22 14.52 -1.36
CA VAL A 131 23.17 14.84 -2.43
C VAL A 131 23.32 13.67 -3.39
N SER A 132 23.44 12.45 -2.87
CA SER A 132 23.49 11.25 -3.71
C SER A 132 22.20 11.02 -4.51
N SER A 133 21.05 11.27 -3.90
CA SER A 133 19.75 11.15 -4.57
C SER A 133 19.60 12.14 -5.73
N PHE A 134 20.06 13.38 -5.56
CA PHE A 134 20.08 14.37 -6.65
C PHE A 134 21.02 13.96 -7.78
N ARG A 135 22.24 13.50 -7.46
CA ARG A 135 23.17 13.01 -8.49
C ARG A 135 22.59 11.85 -9.29
N LYS A 136 21.92 10.90 -8.62
CA LYS A 136 21.22 9.80 -9.29
C LYS A 136 20.06 10.29 -10.16
N ALA A 137 19.33 11.32 -9.73
CA ALA A 137 18.27 11.90 -10.54
C ALA A 137 18.84 12.53 -11.82
N ASP A 138 19.94 13.28 -11.73
CA ASP A 138 20.63 13.87 -12.88
C ASP A 138 21.16 12.81 -13.85
N GLU A 139 21.83 11.77 -13.32
CA GLU A 139 22.31 10.63 -14.11
C GLU A 139 21.16 9.94 -14.84
N ILE A 140 20.01 9.78 -14.17
CA ILE A 140 18.83 9.19 -14.80
C ILE A 140 18.26 10.10 -15.86
N SER A 141 18.13 11.40 -15.63
CA SER A 141 17.63 12.34 -16.64
C SER A 141 18.48 12.27 -17.91
N GLN A 142 19.79 12.36 -17.77
CA GLN A 142 20.73 12.26 -18.89
C GLN A 142 20.64 10.89 -19.60
N SER A 143 20.48 9.80 -18.83
CA SER A 143 20.30 8.46 -19.39
C SER A 143 18.96 8.29 -20.14
N LEU A 144 17.91 9.00 -19.73
CA LEU A 144 16.61 8.99 -20.35
C LEU A 144 16.60 9.84 -21.63
N GLU A 145 17.21 11.02 -21.58
CA GLU A 145 17.38 11.92 -22.73
C GLU A 145 18.20 11.26 -23.84
N SER A 146 19.33 10.62 -23.49
CA SER A 146 20.15 9.87 -24.46
C SER A 146 19.43 8.68 -25.10
N ARG A 147 18.36 8.18 -24.47
CA ARG A 147 17.46 7.15 -25.01
C ARG A 147 16.21 7.73 -25.67
N CYS A 148 16.20 9.02 -25.96
CA CYS A 148 15.09 9.74 -26.59
C CYS A 148 13.77 9.67 -25.79
N TYR A 149 13.84 9.53 -24.46
CA TYR A 149 12.65 9.50 -23.62
C TYR A 149 12.06 10.92 -23.49
N GLY A 150 10.76 11.08 -23.79
CA GLY A 150 10.03 12.36 -23.63
C GLY A 150 9.69 13.10 -24.93
N LEU A 151 10.11 12.62 -26.10
CA LEU A 151 9.90 13.27 -27.40
C LEU A 151 8.49 13.10 -28.02
N GLY A 152 7.44 12.94 -27.20
CA GLY A 152 6.04 13.10 -27.65
C GLY A 152 5.41 11.96 -28.45
N GLU A 153 6.08 10.84 -28.71
CA GLU A 153 5.47 9.70 -29.40
C GLU A 153 4.56 8.83 -28.52
N LYS A 154 3.63 8.11 -29.16
CA LYS A 154 2.79 7.08 -28.52
C LYS A 154 3.69 5.99 -27.92
N ARG A 155 3.82 6.01 -26.60
CA ARG A 155 4.60 4.99 -25.86
C ARG A 155 4.01 3.59 -26.04
N THR A 156 4.89 2.63 -26.29
CA THR A 156 4.53 1.21 -26.32
C THR A 156 4.86 0.55 -24.98
N CYS A 157 3.98 -0.33 -24.52
CA CYS A 157 4.20 -1.10 -23.29
C CYS A 157 4.77 -2.47 -23.63
N LEU A 158 6.02 -2.73 -23.22
CA LEU A 158 6.67 -4.03 -23.42
C LEU A 158 5.94 -5.16 -22.66
N ARG A 159 5.53 -4.91 -21.41
CA ARG A 159 4.88 -5.91 -20.54
C ARG A 159 3.40 -5.59 -20.37
N LYS A 160 2.58 -6.05 -21.31
CA LYS A 160 1.11 -5.92 -21.24
C LYS A 160 0.55 -6.84 -20.15
N LEU A 161 -0.40 -6.35 -19.36
CA LEU A 161 -1.22 -7.18 -18.48
C LEU A 161 -2.08 -8.10 -19.37
N ARG A 162 -1.81 -9.41 -19.35
CA ARG A 162 -2.63 -10.41 -20.03
C ARG A 162 -3.37 -11.20 -18.96
N LEU A 163 -4.69 -11.04 -18.92
CA LEU A 163 -5.55 -11.85 -18.07
C LEU A 163 -5.58 -13.28 -18.60
N LYS A 164 -5.20 -14.24 -17.75
CA LYS A 164 -5.37 -15.66 -18.04
C LYS A 164 -6.86 -16.01 -18.10
N ASN A 165 -7.22 -17.07 -18.82
CA ASN A 165 -8.62 -17.50 -18.92
C ASN A 165 -9.20 -17.90 -17.56
N SER A 166 -8.37 -18.47 -16.66
CA SER A 166 -8.75 -18.74 -15.27
C SER A 166 -9.07 -17.46 -14.49
N GLU A 167 -8.31 -16.39 -14.68
CA GLU A 167 -8.53 -15.09 -14.04
C GLU A 167 -9.80 -14.41 -14.56
N LYS A 168 -10.09 -14.53 -15.87
CA LYS A 168 -11.34 -14.05 -16.46
C LYS A 168 -12.55 -14.78 -15.89
N LEU A 169 -12.50 -16.11 -15.80
CA LEU A 169 -13.58 -16.91 -15.25
C LEU A 169 -13.83 -16.55 -13.78
N PHE A 170 -12.76 -16.41 -12.99
CA PHE A 170 -12.86 -15.97 -11.60
C PHE A 170 -13.53 -14.61 -11.47
N PHE A 171 -13.16 -13.63 -12.32
CA PHE A 171 -13.74 -12.29 -12.30
C PHE A 171 -15.25 -12.30 -12.64
N VAL A 172 -15.67 -13.16 -13.57
CA VAL A 172 -17.09 -13.32 -13.94
C VAL A 172 -17.88 -13.95 -12.79
N ILE A 173 -17.38 -15.04 -12.20
CA ILE A 173 -18.03 -15.70 -11.05
C ILE A 173 -18.16 -14.73 -9.88
N TYR A 174 -17.10 -13.96 -9.60
CA TYR A 174 -17.08 -13.00 -8.51
C TYR A 174 -18.06 -11.84 -8.72
N THR A 175 -18.16 -11.30 -9.94
CA THR A 175 -19.14 -10.24 -10.25
C THR A 175 -20.58 -10.76 -10.13
N ILE A 176 -20.87 -11.98 -10.59
CA ILE A 176 -22.19 -12.62 -10.41
C ILE A 176 -22.52 -12.78 -8.92
N TYR A 177 -21.57 -13.26 -8.12
CA TYR A 177 -21.74 -13.43 -6.67
C TYR A 177 -22.09 -12.11 -5.97
N ILE A 178 -21.38 -11.02 -6.28
CA ILE A 178 -21.70 -9.68 -5.75
C ILE A 178 -23.12 -9.24 -6.17
N LEU A 179 -23.49 -9.48 -7.42
CA LEU A 179 -24.79 -9.09 -7.96
C LEU A 179 -25.94 -9.83 -7.26
N ILE A 180 -25.79 -11.12 -6.99
CA ILE A 180 -26.76 -11.93 -6.23
C ILE A 180 -26.91 -11.38 -4.80
N ILE A 181 -25.80 -11.10 -4.12
CA ILE A 181 -25.84 -10.51 -2.77
C ILE A 181 -26.53 -9.14 -2.78
N PHE A 182 -26.21 -8.30 -3.77
CA PHE A 182 -26.81 -6.98 -3.89
C PHE A 182 -28.34 -7.08 -4.10
N ILE A 183 -28.80 -7.97 -4.97
CA ILE A 183 -30.24 -8.21 -5.22
C ILE A 183 -30.92 -8.75 -3.96
N MET A 184 -30.30 -9.68 -3.23
CA MET A 184 -30.84 -10.21 -1.98
C MET A 184 -30.86 -9.16 -0.86
N GLY A 185 -29.85 -8.28 -0.82
CA GLY A 185 -29.72 -7.21 0.19
C GLY A 185 -30.66 -6.04 -0.06
N VAL A 186 -31.01 -5.73 -1.31
CA VAL A 186 -32.01 -4.70 -1.67
C VAL A 186 -33.44 -5.16 -1.39
N LYS A 187 -33.66 -6.48 -1.24
CA LYS A 187 -34.99 -7.07 -1.00
C LYS A 187 -35.40 -7.15 0.49
N LYS A 188 -34.64 -6.54 1.40
CA LYS A 188 -34.85 -6.59 2.85
C LYS A 188 -34.85 -5.19 3.44
#